data_AF-A0A3B0Z4J2-F1
#
_entry.id   AF-A0A3B0Z4J2-F1
#
_cell.length_a   1.000
_cell.length_b   1.000
_cell.length_c   1.000
_cell.angle_alpha   90.00
_cell.angle_beta   90.00
_cell.angle_gamma   90.00
#
_symmetry.space_group_name_H-M   'P 1'
#
loop_
_entity.id
_entity.type
_entity.pdbx_description
1 polymer ?
#
loop_
_entity_poly.entity_id
_entity_poly.type
_entity_poly.pdbx_seq_one_letter_code
_entity_poly.pdbx_strand_id
1 'polypeptide(L)'
;MKNISLLKAAGRALRAALLLSAAMLIAAPQVMAGDPLKGGKIYNQQCKQCHGSSGKSTFPGVADFSRGEGLMIADHELLQKIRDGRGMMPAFRGILKDDDISDVITYLRKLRR
;
A
#
# COMPACT_ATOMS: atom_id res chain seq x y z
N MET A 1 -29.77 0.12 -52.16
CA MET A 1 -30.33 0.51 -50.84
C MET A 1 -29.92 -0.38 -49.66
N LYS A 2 -29.54 -1.66 -49.86
CA LYS A 2 -29.18 -2.59 -48.76
C LYS A 2 -27.85 -2.27 -48.03
N ASN A 3 -26.91 -1.60 -48.70
CA ASN A 3 -25.53 -1.41 -48.22
C ASN A 3 -25.41 -0.34 -47.12
N ILE A 4 -26.30 0.67 -47.12
CA ILE A 4 -26.28 1.79 -46.18
C ILE A 4 -26.78 1.37 -44.78
N SER A 5 -27.72 0.43 -44.72
CA SER A 5 -28.25 -0.10 -43.46
C SER A 5 -27.25 -0.97 -42.71
N LEU A 6 -26.43 -1.75 -43.44
CA LEU A 6 -25.36 -2.58 -42.88
C LEU A 6 -24.23 -1.73 -42.28
N LEU A 7 -23.84 -0.64 -42.94
CA LEU A 7 -22.83 0.32 -42.45
C LEU A 7 -23.29 1.02 -41.15
N LYS A 8 -24.57 1.37 -41.03
CA LYS A 8 -25.13 1.98 -39.80
C LYS A 8 -25.20 0.98 -38.64
N ALA A 9 -25.54 -0.28 -38.91
CA ALA A 9 -25.56 -1.33 -37.90
C ALA A 9 -24.16 -1.64 -37.36
N ALA A 10 -23.17 -1.77 -38.26
CA ALA A 10 -21.76 -1.94 -37.90
C ALA A 10 -21.22 -0.76 -37.08
N GLY A 11 -21.57 0.48 -37.44
CA GLY A 11 -21.17 1.68 -36.68
C GLY A 11 -21.80 1.78 -35.29
N ARG A 12 -23.03 1.28 -35.09
CA ARG A 12 -23.68 1.20 -33.78
C ARG A 12 -23.08 0.11 -32.90
N ALA A 13 -22.80 -1.06 -33.48
CA ALA A 13 -22.13 -2.16 -32.78
C ALA A 13 -20.69 -1.79 -32.38
N LEU A 14 -19.95 -1.10 -33.26
CA LEU A 14 -18.59 -0.64 -32.99
C LEU A 14 -18.55 0.43 -31.89
N ARG A 15 -19.51 1.37 -31.87
CA ARG A 15 -19.65 2.37 -30.80
C ARG A 15 -20.05 1.74 -29.46
N ALA A 16 -20.96 0.78 -29.46
CA ALA A 16 -21.35 0.06 -28.24
C ALA A 16 -20.17 -0.75 -27.68
N ALA A 17 -19.42 -1.45 -28.54
CA ALA A 17 -18.22 -2.17 -28.13
C ALA A 17 -17.12 -1.25 -27.57
N LEU A 18 -16.93 -0.05 -28.15
CA LEU A 18 -15.97 0.95 -27.66
C LEU A 18 -16.38 1.52 -26.28
N LEU A 19 -17.68 1.74 -26.06
CA LEU A 19 -18.20 2.25 -24.79
C LEU A 19 -18.12 1.20 -23.66
N LEU A 20 -18.40 -0.08 -23.96
CA LEU A 20 -18.25 -1.16 -22.97
C LEU A 20 -16.79 -1.42 -22.59
N SER A 21 -15.86 -1.33 -23.54
CA SER A 21 -14.43 -1.52 -23.26
C SER A 21 -13.83 -0.35 -22.47
N ALA A 22 -14.29 0.89 -22.71
CA ALA A 22 -13.89 2.05 -21.90
C ALA A 22 -14.38 1.97 -20.44
N ALA A 23 -15.55 1.37 -20.18
CA ALA A 23 -16.10 1.24 -18.83
C ALA A 23 -15.29 0.29 -17.92
N MET A 24 -14.66 -0.76 -18.50
CA MET A 24 -13.85 -1.72 -17.74
C MET A 24 -12.52 -1.15 -17.22
N LEU A 25 -11.96 -0.13 -17.90
CA LEU A 25 -10.70 0.51 -17.48
C LEU A 25 -10.85 1.41 -16.24
N ILE A 26 -12.07 1.86 -15.94
CA ILE A 26 -12.36 2.78 -14.83
C ILE A 26 -12.68 2.00 -13.53
N ALA A 27 -13.11 0.74 -13.63
CA ALA A 27 -13.55 -0.07 -12.50
C ALA A 27 -12.43 -0.89 -11.82
N ALA A 28 -11.17 -0.70 -12.22
CA ALA A 28 -10.05 -1.36 -11.54
C ALA A 28 -9.95 -0.82 -10.10
N PRO A 29 -9.89 -1.69 -9.08
CA PRO A 29 -9.64 -1.26 -7.72
C PRO A 29 -8.29 -0.53 -7.72
N GLN A 30 -8.35 0.75 -7.35
CA GLN A 30 -7.19 1.59 -7.19
C GLN A 30 -6.41 0.97 -6.01
N VAL A 31 -5.34 0.22 -6.30
CA VAL A 31 -4.40 -0.19 -5.24
C VAL A 31 -3.69 1.10 -4.82
N MET A 32 -4.29 1.80 -3.86
CA MET A 32 -3.67 2.99 -3.27
C MET A 32 -2.46 2.51 -2.50
N ALA A 33 -1.28 2.72 -3.07
CA ALA A 33 -0.04 2.67 -2.30
C ALA A 33 -0.18 3.63 -1.11
N GLY A 34 0.22 3.21 0.09
CA GLY A 34 0.11 4.06 1.28
C GLY A 34 0.88 5.38 1.12
N ASP A 35 0.54 6.36 1.95
CA ASP A 35 1.21 7.66 1.97
C ASP A 35 2.48 7.61 2.85
N PRO A 36 3.70 7.61 2.26
CA PRO A 36 4.93 7.56 3.03
C PRO A 36 5.21 8.82 3.85
N LEU A 37 4.61 9.98 3.51
CA LEU A 37 4.76 11.20 4.31
C LEU A 37 3.96 11.09 5.60
N LYS A 38 2.72 10.60 5.51
CA LYS A 38 1.89 10.28 6.68
C LYS A 38 2.52 9.14 7.50
N GLY A 39 2.96 8.07 6.84
CA GLY A 39 3.67 6.96 7.46
C GLY A 39 4.92 7.39 8.22
N GLY A 40 5.72 8.29 7.64
CA GLY A 40 6.90 8.85 8.30
C GLY A 40 6.56 9.67 9.55
N LYS A 41 5.44 10.40 9.57
CA LYS A 41 4.97 11.11 10.77
C LYS A 41 4.57 10.14 11.87
N ILE A 42 3.82 9.10 11.53
CA ILE A 42 3.39 8.06 12.49
C ILE A 42 4.61 7.31 13.02
N TYR A 43 5.54 6.90 12.15
CA TYR A 43 6.79 6.26 12.54
C TYR A 43 7.57 7.11 13.56
N ASN A 44 7.67 8.42 13.30
CA ASN A 44 8.34 9.36 14.19
C ASN A 44 7.63 9.55 15.55
N GLN A 45 6.34 9.28 15.64
CA GLN A 45 5.57 9.40 16.88
C GLN A 45 5.54 8.10 17.67
N GLN A 46 5.42 6.96 16.98
CA GLN A 46 5.08 5.68 17.59
C GLN A 46 6.23 4.67 17.58
N CYS A 47 7.14 4.74 16.62
CA CYS A 47 8.10 3.65 16.33
C CYS A 47 9.56 4.03 16.60
N LYS A 48 9.93 5.30 16.34
CA LYS A 48 11.33 5.75 16.36
C LYS A 48 12.04 5.52 17.70
N GLN A 49 11.31 5.49 18.81
CA GLN A 49 11.90 5.40 20.14
C GLN A 49 12.66 4.08 20.32
N CYS A 50 12.22 3.02 19.65
CA CYS A 50 12.89 1.71 19.68
C CYS A 50 13.63 1.42 18.38
N HIS A 51 13.07 1.81 17.23
CA HIS A 51 13.63 1.49 15.91
C HIS A 51 14.59 2.56 15.35
N GLY A 52 14.75 3.70 16.03
CA GLY A 52 15.59 4.82 15.59
C GLY A 52 14.96 5.67 14.49
N SER A 53 15.32 6.96 14.40
CA SER A 53 14.75 7.88 13.41
C SER A 53 15.06 7.50 11.96
N SER A 54 16.24 6.92 11.71
CA SER A 54 16.67 6.40 10.41
C SER A 54 16.47 4.89 10.26
N GLY A 55 15.73 4.26 11.17
CA GLY A 55 15.62 2.79 11.21
C GLY A 55 16.82 2.09 11.84
N LYS A 56 17.86 2.84 12.22
CA LYS A 56 19.02 2.33 12.95
C LYS A 56 18.70 2.23 14.43
N SER A 57 18.31 1.04 14.87
CA SER A 57 18.06 0.78 16.29
C SER A 57 19.37 0.72 17.09
N THR A 58 19.32 1.20 18.34
CA THR A 58 20.38 1.02 19.35
C THR A 58 20.01 -0.02 20.41
N PHE A 59 18.81 -0.61 20.31
CA PHE A 59 18.30 -1.58 21.29
C PHE A 59 18.67 -3.00 20.87
N PRO A 60 19.33 -3.79 21.74
CA PRO A 60 19.60 -5.19 21.46
C PRO A 60 18.32 -5.97 21.13
N GLY A 61 18.33 -6.73 20.03
CA GLY A 61 17.20 -7.57 19.60
C GLY A 61 16.06 -6.82 18.91
N VAL A 62 16.17 -5.51 18.70
CA VAL A 62 15.24 -4.73 17.87
C VAL A 62 15.80 -4.65 16.44
N ALA A 63 14.94 -4.91 15.45
CA ALA A 63 15.35 -4.94 14.05
C ALA A 63 15.96 -3.59 13.60
N ASP A 64 17.11 -3.67 12.92
CA ASP A 64 17.76 -2.55 12.26
C ASP A 64 17.27 -2.42 10.80
N PHE A 65 16.26 -1.57 10.61
CA PHE A 65 15.64 -1.33 9.31
C PHE A 65 16.60 -0.66 8.32
N SER A 66 17.65 0.03 8.78
CA SER A 66 18.67 0.62 7.89
C SER A 66 19.43 -0.44 7.08
N ARG A 67 19.42 -1.69 7.56
CA ARG A 67 19.99 -2.86 6.89
C ARG A 67 18.92 -3.77 6.26
N GLY A 68 17.65 -3.35 6.29
CA GLY A 68 16.51 -4.13 5.78
C GLY A 68 16.06 -5.28 6.69
N GLU A 69 16.56 -5.36 7.93
CA GLU A 69 16.22 -6.43 8.87
C GLU A 69 14.72 -6.46 9.17
N GLY A 70 14.11 -7.65 9.19
CA GLY A 70 12.68 -7.81 9.48
C GLY A 70 11.72 -7.29 8.40
N LEU A 71 12.22 -6.60 7.36
CA LEU A 71 11.41 -6.06 6.27
C LEU A 71 11.30 -7.02 5.07
N MET A 72 12.09 -8.08 5.00
CA MET A 72 12.11 -9.03 3.87
C MET A 72 10.95 -10.05 3.92
N ILE A 73 9.73 -9.56 4.12
CA ILE A 73 8.47 -10.32 4.14
C ILE A 73 7.39 -9.55 3.37
N ALA A 74 6.22 -10.16 3.16
CA ALA A 74 5.11 -9.49 2.48
C ALA A 74 4.50 -8.35 3.33
N ASP A 75 3.92 -7.33 2.69
CA ASP A 75 3.35 -6.17 3.40
C ASP A 75 2.19 -6.55 4.34
N HIS A 76 1.36 -7.53 3.95
CA HIS A 76 0.28 -8.00 4.82
C HIS A 76 0.83 -8.65 6.11
N GLU A 77 1.98 -9.32 6.05
CA GLU A 77 2.64 -9.88 7.24
C GLU A 77 3.24 -8.78 8.12
N LEU A 78 3.84 -7.74 7.52
CA LEU A 78 4.28 -6.56 8.27
C LEU A 78 3.11 -5.88 8.97
N LEU A 79 1.98 -5.75 8.27
CA LEU A 79 0.77 -5.16 8.83
C LEU A 79 0.29 -5.94 10.05
N GLN A 80 0.18 -7.27 9.94
CA GLN A 80 -0.21 -8.09 11.09
C GLN A 80 0.78 -7.98 12.24
N LYS A 81 2.10 -8.00 11.97
CA LYS A 81 3.13 -7.83 13.01
C LYS A 81 3.04 -6.48 13.72
N ILE A 82 2.78 -5.38 13.00
CA ILE A 82 2.61 -4.06 13.61
C ILE A 82 1.30 -4.00 14.39
N ARG A 83 0.23 -4.52 13.80
CA ARG A 83 -1.10 -4.53 14.40
C ARG A 83 -1.14 -5.30 15.71
N ASP A 84 -0.56 -6.50 15.73
CA ASP A 84 -0.64 -7.40 16.89
C ASP A 84 0.57 -7.30 17.82
N GLY A 85 1.64 -6.63 17.40
CA GLY A 85 2.88 -6.54 18.15
C GLY A 85 3.64 -7.86 18.20
N ARG A 86 4.84 -7.85 18.78
CA ARG A 86 5.65 -9.06 19.03
C ARG A 86 6.72 -8.79 20.08
N GLY A 87 6.79 -9.64 21.10
CA GLY A 87 7.79 -9.50 22.16
C GLY A 87 7.64 -8.16 22.88
N MET A 88 8.68 -7.32 22.85
CA MET A 88 8.62 -5.98 23.44
C MET A 88 7.91 -4.94 22.55
N MET A 89 7.67 -5.24 21.28
CA MET A 89 6.94 -4.33 20.40
C MET A 89 5.45 -4.37 20.78
N PRO A 90 4.85 -3.23 21.19
CA PRO A 90 3.45 -3.19 21.58
C PRO A 90 2.54 -3.47 20.37
N ALA A 91 1.33 -3.96 20.65
CA ALA A 91 0.28 -4.05 19.66
C ALA A 91 -0.29 -2.66 19.35
N PHE A 92 -0.54 -2.37 18.08
CA PHE A 92 -1.17 -1.12 17.63
C PHE A 92 -2.64 -1.29 17.21
N ARG A 93 -3.19 -2.50 17.32
CA ARG A 93 -4.63 -2.77 17.10
C ARG A 93 -5.48 -1.85 17.99
N GLY A 94 -6.37 -1.10 17.36
CA GLY A 94 -7.24 -0.13 18.06
C GLY A 94 -6.57 1.21 18.39
N ILE A 95 -5.25 1.33 18.18
CA ILE A 95 -4.49 2.59 18.30
C ILE A 95 -4.31 3.21 16.91
N LEU A 96 -3.88 2.39 15.94
CA LEU A 96 -3.73 2.76 14.53
C LEU A 96 -4.74 2.00 13.69
N LYS A 97 -5.24 2.65 12.62
CA LYS A 97 -6.02 1.96 11.58
C LYS A 97 -5.11 1.17 10.65
N ASP A 98 -5.66 0.19 9.95
CA ASP A 98 -4.88 -0.60 8.98
C ASP A 98 -4.27 0.28 7.87
N ASP A 99 -4.97 1.34 7.47
CA ASP A 99 -4.46 2.34 6.52
C ASP A 99 -3.26 3.10 7.09
N ASP A 100 -3.29 3.47 8.37
CA ASP A 100 -2.17 4.13 9.06
C ASP A 100 -0.95 3.21 9.14
N ILE A 101 -1.17 1.93 9.40
CA ILE A 101 -0.11 0.92 9.41
C ILE A 101 0.45 0.71 7.99
N SER A 102 -0.41 0.70 6.98
CA SER A 102 -0.01 0.59 5.57
C SER A 102 0.83 1.80 5.11
N ASP A 103 0.50 3.00 5.58
CA ASP A 103 1.29 4.21 5.37
C ASP A 103 2.69 4.06 5.98
N VAL A 104 2.79 3.55 7.23
CA VAL A 104 4.06 3.27 7.91
C VAL A 104 4.89 2.24 7.14
N ILE A 105 4.28 1.15 6.68
CA ILE A 105 4.96 0.14 5.87
C ILE A 105 5.51 0.77 4.58
N THR A 106 4.71 1.60 3.91
CA THR A 106 5.14 2.30 2.69
C THR A 106 6.33 3.22 2.95
N TYR A 107 6.36 3.91 4.10
CA TYR A 107 7.52 4.65 4.55
C TYR A 107 8.75 3.75 4.78
N LEU A 108 8.61 2.62 5.48
CA LEU A 108 9.71 1.66 5.72
C LEU A 108 10.27 1.07 4.42
N ARG A 109 9.42 0.84 3.40
CA ARG A 109 9.86 0.40 2.07
C ARG A 109 10.75 1.43 1.36
N LYS A 110 10.53 2.73 1.63
CA LYS A 110 11.38 3.81 1.11
C LYS A 110 12.65 4.00 1.92
N LEU A 111 12.61 3.78 3.24
CA LEU A 111 13.76 3.90 4.14
C LEU A 111 14.89 2.91 3.79
N ARG A 112 14.55 1.76 3.18
CA ARG A 112 15.49 0.75 2.70
C ARG A 112 16.16 1.09 1.34
N ARG A 113 15.92 2.27 0.78
CA ARG A 113 16.54 2.73 -0.48
C ARG A 113 17.43 3.92 -0.19
#